data_AF-A0A660QRU0-F1
#
_entry.id   AF-A0A660QRU0-F1
#
_cell.length_a   1.000
_cell.length_b   1.000
_cell.length_c   1.000
_cell.angle_alpha   90.00
_cell.angle_beta   90.00
_cell.angle_gamma   90.00
#
_symmetry.space_group_name_H-M   'P 1'
#
loop_
_entity.id
_entity.type
_entity.pdbx_description
1 polymer ?
#
loop_
_entity_poly.entity_id
_entity_poly.type
_entity_poly.pdbx_seq_one_letter_code
_entity_poly.pdbx_strand_id
1 'polypeptide(L)'
;MKNAMTLSGGFLRATILSLCLFAGMVFTTRNADATTFPPERMTYQGFLVNANGDALGQDLPASFDLVFSIWDEQTGGVVAKWGEQQTVTVDKGYFSVLLGEGAAVTEPYTYTNMPLSSVFAGDASSRYIEITVKGIGTDDADLTIRPRLQLVTSPYAFMATRASALLDGADDMVTVSPGAGIHVNGEVTATKVNGFGTIPIGGIIMWSGSSIPDGWALCNGGSGTPDLRNRFIVGSGSGYSTGATGGASSVALTKNQMPSHNHGGNTGSKSVYQPGSSAAVAPPVFITYVSGTRSSSSHTHSISSDGGGQSHENRPPYYALAFIMRVE
;
A
#
# COMPACT_ATOMS: atom_id res chain seq x y z
N MET A 1 -3.22 88.19 28.31
CA MET A 1 -3.39 88.55 26.89
C MET A 1 -2.27 87.88 26.12
N LYS A 2 -2.42 86.95 25.17
CA LYS A 2 -3.55 86.41 24.40
C LYS A 2 -3.22 84.94 24.04
N ASN A 3 -4.22 84.09 24.24
CA ASN A 3 -4.66 82.91 23.48
C ASN A 3 -3.65 81.87 22.95
N ALA A 4 -3.73 80.66 23.51
CA ALA A 4 -4.02 79.46 22.70
C ALA A 4 -4.69 78.37 23.57
N MET A 5 -5.93 78.05 23.16
CA MET A 5 -6.87 76.99 23.55
C MET A 5 -6.36 75.73 24.27
N THR A 6 -7.07 75.40 25.36
CA THR A 6 -7.19 74.09 26.02
C THR A 6 -8.40 73.30 25.50
N LEU A 7 -8.28 71.96 25.35
CA LEU A 7 -9.23 70.89 25.77
C LEU A 7 -8.64 69.54 25.28
N SER A 8 -8.05 68.69 26.13
CA SER A 8 -8.65 67.68 27.02
C SER A 8 -9.18 66.42 26.32
N GLY A 9 -8.77 65.26 26.85
CA GLY A 9 -9.60 64.04 26.87
C GLY A 9 -9.10 62.92 25.99
N GLY A 10 -8.57 61.88 26.62
CA GLY A 10 -8.12 60.67 25.94
C GLY A 10 -9.28 59.87 25.38
N PHE A 11 -9.03 59.20 24.25
CA PHE A 11 -9.69 57.99 23.78
C PHE A 11 -8.94 57.58 22.50
N LEU A 12 -7.97 56.67 22.63
CA LEU A 12 -7.49 55.69 21.61
C LEU A 12 -6.08 55.19 21.99
N ARG A 13 -6.00 54.38 23.04
CA ARG A 13 -4.92 53.38 23.21
C ARG A 13 -5.53 52.01 22.91
N ALA A 14 -5.57 51.61 21.64
CA ALA A 14 -5.82 50.22 21.24
C ALA A 14 -5.78 50.09 19.71
N THR A 15 -4.59 50.07 19.11
CA THR A 15 -4.30 49.39 17.83
C THR A 15 -2.80 49.57 17.56
N ILE A 16 -2.17 48.55 16.95
CA ILE A 16 -0.72 48.43 16.72
C ILE A 16 0.04 47.75 17.88
N LEU A 17 -0.33 46.51 18.22
CA LEU A 17 0.64 45.51 18.67
C LEU A 17 0.05 44.09 18.56
N SER A 18 -0.16 43.59 17.34
CA SER A 18 -0.44 42.16 17.13
C SER A 18 -0.22 41.76 15.67
N LEU A 19 1.05 41.62 15.25
CA LEU A 19 1.42 40.77 14.11
C LEU A 19 2.92 40.41 14.15
N CYS A 20 3.34 39.67 15.17
CA CYS A 20 4.59 38.91 15.11
C CYS A 20 4.22 37.42 15.16
N LEU A 21 3.64 36.95 14.07
CA LEU A 21 3.38 35.53 13.83
C LEU A 21 4.62 34.95 13.11
N PHE A 22 5.41 34.19 13.86
CA PHE A 22 6.08 32.97 13.39
C PHE A 22 6.71 33.01 11.97
N ALA A 23 7.83 33.71 11.81
CA ALA A 23 8.76 33.40 10.73
C ALA A 23 9.65 32.22 11.19
N GLY A 24 9.12 31.01 11.11
CA GLY A 24 9.90 29.78 11.23
C GLY A 24 10.99 29.79 10.17
N MET A 25 12.23 29.95 10.61
CA MET A 25 13.42 29.79 9.78
C MET A 25 13.55 28.29 9.48
N VAL A 26 12.84 27.85 8.43
CA VAL A 26 13.02 26.52 7.86
C VAL A 26 14.42 26.52 7.23
N PHE A 27 15.41 26.02 7.98
CA PHE A 27 16.61 25.50 7.36
C PHE A 27 16.19 24.30 6.53
N THR A 28 15.87 24.52 5.26
CA THR A 28 15.79 23.43 4.29
C THR A 28 17.22 22.94 4.12
N THR A 29 17.54 21.82 4.77
CA THR A 29 18.64 20.99 4.30
C THR A 29 18.26 20.56 2.89
N ARG A 30 18.75 21.26 1.88
CA ARG A 30 18.74 20.75 0.50
C ARG A 30 19.66 19.54 0.52
N ASN A 31 19.07 18.37 0.71
CA ASN A 31 19.72 17.14 0.31
C ASN A 31 20.03 17.28 -1.18
N ALA A 32 21.26 17.01 -1.58
CA ALA A 32 21.61 16.93 -2.98
C ALA A 32 20.74 15.82 -3.59
N ASP A 33 19.72 16.19 -4.34
CA ASP A 33 18.98 15.24 -5.16
C ASP A 33 19.98 14.60 -6.13
N ALA A 34 19.97 13.28 -6.21
CA ALA A 34 20.66 12.57 -7.28
C ALA A 34 19.95 12.96 -8.59
N THR A 35 20.45 13.98 -9.28
CA THR A 35 19.89 14.43 -10.55
C THR A 35 20.17 13.38 -11.61
N THR A 36 19.19 13.09 -12.46
CA THR A 36 19.33 12.17 -13.61
C THR A 36 20.24 12.70 -14.72
N PHE A 37 20.75 13.92 -14.58
CA PHE A 37 21.64 14.57 -15.53
C PHE A 37 23.08 14.54 -15.00
N PRO A 38 24.09 14.39 -15.89
CA PRO A 38 25.48 14.60 -15.52
C PRO A 38 25.66 15.96 -14.83
N PRO A 39 26.56 16.10 -13.85
CA PRO A 39 26.69 17.35 -13.12
C PRO A 39 27.11 18.48 -14.07
N GLU A 40 26.58 19.68 -13.85
CA GLU A 40 26.99 20.90 -14.57
C GLU A 40 28.40 21.38 -14.20
N ARG A 41 29.08 20.64 -13.30
CA ARG A 41 30.42 20.93 -12.79
C ARG A 41 31.25 19.67 -12.69
N MET A 42 32.50 19.73 -13.10
CA MET A 42 33.42 18.59 -13.07
C MET A 42 34.82 19.02 -12.62
N THR A 43 35.38 18.34 -11.62
CA THR A 43 36.78 18.60 -11.23
C THR A 43 37.72 18.11 -12.32
N TYR A 44 38.68 18.94 -12.70
CA TYR A 44 39.73 18.58 -13.65
C TYR A 44 41.10 19.01 -13.12
N GLN A 45 42.07 18.11 -13.21
CA GLN A 45 43.43 18.33 -12.74
C GLN A 45 44.41 17.94 -13.83
N GLY A 46 45.53 18.65 -13.89
CA GLY A 46 46.55 18.39 -14.91
C GLY A 46 47.92 18.91 -14.52
N PHE A 47 48.88 18.61 -15.38
CA PHE A 47 50.26 19.05 -15.29
C PHE A 47 50.66 19.74 -16.60
N LEU A 48 51.19 20.95 -16.50
CA LEU A 48 51.59 21.79 -17.63
C LEU A 48 53.09 22.00 -17.65
N VAL A 49 53.68 21.80 -18.83
CA VAL A 49 55.08 22.07 -19.12
C VAL A 49 55.21 23.04 -20.30
N ASN A 50 56.31 23.77 -20.36
CA ASN A 50 56.69 24.56 -21.51
C ASN A 50 57.28 23.68 -22.65
N ALA A 51 57.67 24.30 -23.75
CA ALA A 51 58.25 23.61 -24.91
C ALA A 51 59.58 22.87 -24.61
N ASN A 52 60.29 23.24 -23.54
CA ASN A 52 61.54 22.60 -23.10
C ASN A 52 61.27 21.44 -22.12
N GLY A 53 60.02 21.21 -21.71
CA GLY A 53 59.64 20.19 -20.74
C GLY A 53 59.71 20.64 -19.28
N ASP A 54 60.03 21.92 -19.03
CA ASP A 54 60.01 22.49 -17.69
C ASP A 54 58.56 22.79 -17.28
N ALA A 55 58.18 22.46 -16.06
CA ALA A 55 56.88 22.80 -15.50
C ALA A 55 56.57 24.31 -15.59
N LEU A 56 55.30 24.68 -15.79
CA LEU A 56 54.89 26.08 -15.69
C LEU A 56 54.79 26.48 -14.20
N GLY A 57 55.21 27.69 -13.83
CA GLY A 57 55.22 28.14 -12.44
C GLY A 57 56.19 27.35 -11.54
N GLN A 58 57.37 26.96 -12.06
CA GLN A 58 58.40 26.18 -11.35
C GLN A 58 58.90 26.85 -10.06
N ASP A 59 59.25 28.13 -10.15
CA ASP A 59 59.89 28.85 -9.04
C ASP A 59 58.86 29.46 -8.09
N LEU A 60 57.76 29.97 -8.64
CA LEU A 60 56.63 30.54 -7.90
C LEU A 60 55.31 30.24 -8.64
N PRO A 61 54.19 30.12 -7.91
CA PRO A 61 52.87 29.99 -8.52
C PRO A 61 52.59 31.14 -9.49
N ALA A 62 52.15 30.80 -10.69
CA ALA A 62 51.86 31.78 -11.75
C ALA A 62 50.47 31.54 -12.33
N SER A 63 49.75 32.62 -12.65
CA SER A 63 48.40 32.54 -13.22
C SER A 63 48.45 32.60 -14.75
N PHE A 64 47.73 31.68 -15.39
CA PHE A 64 47.61 31.59 -16.85
C PHE A 64 46.13 31.53 -17.23
N ASP A 65 45.78 32.12 -18.37
CA ASP A 65 44.47 31.93 -18.96
C ASP A 65 44.44 30.60 -19.73
N LEU A 66 43.64 29.66 -19.24
CA LEU A 66 43.46 28.34 -19.83
C LEU A 66 42.09 28.27 -20.49
N VAL A 67 42.06 27.83 -21.74
CA VAL A 67 40.84 27.48 -22.46
C VAL A 67 40.70 25.96 -22.45
N PHE A 68 39.60 25.47 -21.88
CA PHE A 68 39.20 24.08 -21.91
C PHE A 68 38.16 23.87 -22.98
N SER A 69 38.30 22.84 -23.81
CA SER A 69 37.33 22.52 -24.87
C SER A 69 37.07 21.02 -24.92
N ILE A 70 35.80 20.61 -25.07
CA ILE A 70 35.40 19.21 -25.19
C ILE A 70 34.98 18.89 -26.63
N TRP A 71 35.50 17.78 -27.12
CA TRP A 71 35.39 17.31 -28.50
C TRP A 71 34.88 15.86 -28.57
N ASP A 72 34.24 15.50 -29.69
CA ASP A 72 33.90 14.09 -29.99
C ASP A 72 35.07 13.32 -30.62
N GLU A 73 36.07 14.05 -31.13
CA GLU A 73 37.20 13.50 -31.90
C GLU A 73 38.53 13.78 -31.20
N GLN A 74 39.43 12.78 -31.17
CA GLN A 74 40.76 12.88 -30.55
C GLN A 74 41.68 13.89 -31.24
N THR A 75 41.53 14.05 -32.56
CA THR A 75 42.31 14.96 -33.40
C THR A 75 41.42 15.49 -34.53
N GLY A 76 41.58 16.75 -34.92
CA GLY A 76 40.76 17.37 -35.96
C GLY A 76 39.48 17.99 -35.41
N GLY A 77 38.44 18.08 -36.24
CA GLY A 77 37.18 18.75 -35.89
C GLY A 77 37.22 20.28 -36.03
N VAL A 78 36.08 20.86 -36.40
CA VAL A 78 35.88 22.32 -36.54
C VAL A 78 34.92 22.88 -35.47
N VAL A 79 34.12 21.99 -34.86
CA VAL A 79 33.10 22.36 -33.88
C VAL A 79 33.37 21.65 -32.56
N ALA A 80 33.66 22.42 -31.51
CA ALA A 80 33.74 21.93 -30.15
C ALA A 80 32.32 21.87 -29.54
N LYS A 81 32.05 20.83 -28.74
CA LYS A 81 30.74 20.70 -28.07
C LYS A 81 30.56 21.70 -26.94
N TRP A 82 31.66 22.04 -26.31
CA TRP A 82 31.68 22.92 -25.16
C TRP A 82 33.07 23.51 -25.01
N GLY A 83 33.14 24.72 -24.48
CA GLY A 83 34.41 25.31 -24.09
C GLY A 83 34.25 26.51 -23.19
N GLU A 84 35.24 26.71 -22.33
CA GLU A 84 35.29 27.81 -21.40
C GLU A 84 36.74 28.26 -21.17
N GLN A 85 36.90 29.51 -20.73
CA GLN A 85 38.16 30.08 -20.29
C GLN A 85 38.11 30.27 -18.78
N GLN A 86 39.19 29.90 -18.10
CA GLN A 86 39.44 30.21 -16.70
C GLN A 86 40.85 30.76 -16.53
N THR A 87 41.01 31.75 -15.65
CA THR A 87 42.33 32.14 -15.16
C THR A 87 42.73 31.18 -14.04
N VAL A 88 43.78 30.40 -14.25
CA VAL A 88 44.17 29.28 -13.40
C VAL A 88 45.57 29.52 -12.86
N THR A 89 45.72 29.40 -11.54
CA THR A 89 47.04 29.40 -10.90
C THR A 89 47.67 28.02 -11.04
N VAL A 90 48.84 27.98 -11.66
CA VAL A 90 49.68 26.80 -11.83
C VAL A 90 50.84 26.89 -10.85
N ASP A 91 51.02 25.86 -10.03
CA ASP A 91 52.12 25.74 -9.08
C ASP A 91 52.94 24.49 -9.39
N LYS A 92 54.22 24.67 -9.74
CA LYS A 92 55.13 23.59 -10.14
C LYS A 92 54.53 22.66 -11.20
N GLY A 93 53.84 23.24 -12.18
CA GLY A 93 53.17 22.55 -13.28
C GLY A 93 51.78 22.04 -12.94
N TYR A 94 51.43 21.87 -11.67
CA TYR A 94 50.12 21.35 -11.28
C TYR A 94 49.05 22.44 -11.28
N PHE A 95 47.87 22.06 -11.72
CA PHE A 95 46.67 22.88 -11.56
C PHE A 95 45.45 22.01 -11.23
N SER A 96 44.46 22.65 -10.61
CA SER A 96 43.15 22.05 -10.33
C SER A 96 42.07 23.08 -10.59
N VAL A 97 41.08 22.72 -11.40
CA VAL A 97 39.95 23.57 -11.75
C VAL A 97 38.63 22.82 -11.57
N LEU A 98 37.55 23.58 -11.47
CA LEU A 98 36.20 23.05 -11.58
C LEU A 98 35.64 23.52 -12.92
N LEU A 99 35.52 22.60 -13.88
CA LEU A 99 34.93 22.86 -15.18
C LEU A 99 33.47 23.27 -15.02
N GLY A 100 33.02 24.25 -15.80
CA GLY A 100 31.66 24.81 -15.78
C GLY A 100 31.51 26.10 -14.96
N GLU A 101 32.56 26.56 -14.26
CA GLU A 101 32.62 27.87 -13.59
C GLU A 101 33.26 28.96 -14.47
N GLY A 102 33.79 28.60 -15.64
CA GLY A 102 34.51 29.53 -16.51
C GLY A 102 33.60 30.39 -17.39
N ALA A 103 34.22 31.35 -18.07
CA ALA A 103 33.54 32.15 -19.08
C ALA A 103 33.46 31.36 -20.39
N ALA A 104 32.28 31.28 -21.01
CA ALA A 104 32.13 30.62 -22.30
C ALA A 104 33.05 31.25 -23.37
N VAL A 105 33.67 30.40 -24.18
CA VAL A 105 34.60 30.82 -25.23
C VAL A 105 33.90 30.79 -26.59
N THR A 106 34.28 31.72 -27.47
CA THR A 106 33.71 31.85 -28.82
C THR A 106 34.76 31.76 -29.92
N GLU A 107 36.04 31.75 -29.57
CA GLU A 107 37.18 31.72 -30.49
C GLU A 107 38.29 30.83 -29.88
N PRO A 108 39.10 30.11 -30.68
CA PRO A 108 39.21 30.16 -32.13
C PRO A 108 38.29 29.15 -32.88
N TYR A 109 37.43 28.44 -32.15
CA TYR A 109 36.55 27.40 -32.72
C TYR A 109 35.08 27.79 -32.64
N THR A 110 34.25 27.11 -33.45
CA THR A 110 32.81 27.17 -33.25
C THR A 110 32.42 26.29 -32.06
N TYR A 111 31.73 26.86 -31.08
CA TYR A 111 31.24 26.14 -29.90
C TYR A 111 29.73 25.97 -29.97
N THR A 112 29.21 24.80 -29.61
CA THR A 112 27.75 24.61 -29.52
C THR A 112 27.13 25.27 -28.28
N ASN A 113 27.94 25.80 -27.36
CA ASN A 113 27.53 26.54 -26.14
C ASN A 113 26.42 25.86 -25.32
N MET A 114 26.38 24.53 -25.35
CA MET A 114 25.42 23.76 -24.57
C MET A 114 25.91 23.67 -23.11
N PRO A 115 25.02 23.47 -22.11
CA PRO A 115 25.43 23.21 -20.73
C PRO A 115 26.39 22.01 -20.66
N LEU A 116 27.32 22.01 -19.69
CA LEU A 116 28.33 20.95 -19.58
C LEU A 116 27.68 19.57 -19.45
N SER A 117 26.56 19.48 -18.73
CA SER A 117 25.81 18.23 -18.56
C SER A 117 25.37 17.61 -19.88
N SER A 118 24.96 18.44 -20.84
CA SER A 118 24.41 18.00 -22.13
C SER A 118 25.47 17.39 -23.04
N VAL A 119 26.74 17.74 -22.85
CA VAL A 119 27.87 17.15 -23.57
C VAL A 119 27.95 15.65 -23.30
N PHE A 120 27.57 15.23 -22.10
CA PHE A 120 27.61 13.83 -21.65
C PHE A 120 26.26 13.12 -21.69
N ALA A 121 25.24 13.72 -22.29
CA ALA A 121 23.95 13.08 -22.49
C ALA A 121 23.97 12.13 -23.70
N GLY A 122 23.23 11.02 -23.62
CA GLY A 122 23.13 10.02 -24.70
C GLY A 122 24.41 9.18 -24.87
N ASP A 123 24.77 8.86 -26.12
CA ASP A 123 26.03 8.17 -26.42
C ASP A 123 27.21 9.16 -26.34
N ALA A 124 27.82 9.21 -25.16
CA ALA A 124 28.98 10.03 -24.87
C ALA A 124 30.26 9.20 -24.64
N SER A 125 30.35 8.03 -25.26
CA SER A 125 31.48 7.09 -25.14
C SER A 125 32.83 7.68 -25.57
N SER A 126 32.80 8.70 -26.43
CA SER A 126 33.97 9.40 -26.94
C SER A 126 33.89 10.89 -26.65
N ARG A 127 34.50 11.33 -25.55
CA ARG A 127 34.70 12.75 -25.23
C ARG A 127 36.17 13.00 -24.97
N TYR A 128 36.73 14.02 -25.59
CA TYR A 128 38.13 14.39 -25.49
C TYR A 128 38.26 15.82 -25.01
N ILE A 129 39.11 16.04 -24.02
CA ILE A 129 39.42 17.39 -23.53
C ILE A 129 40.69 17.91 -24.20
N GLU A 130 40.62 19.15 -24.64
CA GLU A 130 41.71 19.95 -25.17
C GLU A 130 41.97 21.13 -24.23
N ILE A 131 43.24 21.43 -24.01
CA ILE A 131 43.68 22.56 -23.20
C ILE A 131 44.52 23.46 -24.09
N THR A 132 44.15 24.73 -24.15
CA THR A 132 44.95 25.79 -24.77
C THR A 132 45.38 26.76 -23.70
N VAL A 133 46.70 26.97 -23.60
CA VAL A 133 47.29 27.96 -22.70
C VAL A 133 47.52 29.23 -23.51
N LYS A 134 46.92 30.34 -23.09
CA LYS A 134 47.01 31.60 -23.83
C LYS A 134 48.34 32.31 -23.60
N GLY A 135 48.88 32.91 -24.66
CA GLY A 135 50.04 33.80 -24.56
C GLY A 135 51.35 33.17 -24.08
N ILE A 136 51.54 31.86 -24.26
CA ILE A 136 52.80 31.18 -23.88
C ILE A 136 53.64 30.70 -25.06
N GLY A 137 53.13 30.85 -26.29
CA GLY A 137 53.83 30.53 -27.52
C GLY A 137 54.79 31.63 -27.96
N THR A 138 55.50 31.39 -29.06
CA THR A 138 56.29 32.44 -29.73
C THR A 138 55.38 33.58 -30.18
N ASP A 139 55.81 34.82 -30.01
CA ASP A 139 55.04 36.04 -30.33
C ASP A 139 53.68 36.14 -29.61
N ASP A 140 53.61 35.71 -28.34
CA ASP A 140 52.40 35.69 -27.51
C ASP A 140 51.25 34.86 -28.12
N ALA A 141 51.58 33.89 -28.97
CA ALA A 141 50.60 32.97 -29.54
C ALA A 141 50.01 32.03 -28.48
N ASP A 142 48.75 31.66 -28.67
CA ASP A 142 48.08 30.64 -27.86
C ASP A 142 48.64 29.25 -28.22
N LEU A 143 48.97 28.46 -27.21
CA LEU A 143 49.53 27.12 -27.38
C LEU A 143 48.52 26.04 -26.99
N THR A 144 48.07 25.27 -27.97
CA THR A 144 47.19 24.12 -27.76
C THR A 144 47.98 22.85 -27.49
N ILE A 145 47.65 22.15 -26.40
CA ILE A 145 48.28 20.89 -26.01
C ILE A 145 47.69 19.75 -26.85
N ARG A 146 48.56 18.96 -27.49
CA ARG A 146 48.20 17.80 -28.32
C ARG A 146 48.96 16.55 -27.85
N PRO A 147 48.39 15.33 -27.98
CA PRO A 147 47.02 15.02 -28.43
C PRO A 147 45.97 15.32 -27.36
N ARG A 148 44.69 15.40 -27.75
CA ARG A 148 43.58 15.54 -26.79
C ARG A 148 43.47 14.30 -25.92
N LEU A 149 43.14 14.50 -24.65
CA LEU A 149 43.00 13.41 -23.69
C LEU A 149 41.56 12.91 -23.66
N GLN A 150 41.35 11.60 -23.75
CA GLN A 150 40.01 11.03 -23.62
C GLN A 150 39.54 11.14 -22.17
N LEU A 151 38.35 11.71 -21.97
CA LEU A 151 37.63 11.65 -20.72
C LEU A 151 37.07 10.25 -20.56
N VAL A 152 37.72 9.44 -19.72
CA VAL A 152 37.23 8.13 -19.34
C VAL A 152 36.29 8.27 -18.15
N THR A 153 35.20 7.50 -18.15
CA THR A 153 34.33 7.42 -16.99
C THR A 153 35.12 6.80 -15.83
N SER A 154 35.13 7.43 -14.65
CA SER A 154 35.62 6.78 -13.44
C SER A 154 34.87 5.46 -13.23
N PRO A 155 35.53 4.37 -12.79
CA PRO A 155 34.96 3.01 -12.74
C PRO A 155 33.75 2.82 -11.78
N TYR A 156 33.21 3.89 -11.22
CA TYR A 156 32.01 3.89 -10.37
C TYR A 156 30.85 4.73 -10.93
N ALA A 157 30.97 5.31 -12.13
CA ALA A 157 29.89 6.02 -12.81
C ALA A 157 28.97 5.07 -13.61
N PHE A 158 28.75 3.85 -13.12
CA PHE A 158 27.74 2.98 -13.69
C PHE A 158 26.36 3.54 -13.32
N MET A 159 25.60 3.94 -14.33
CA MET A 159 24.15 3.88 -14.29
C MET A 159 23.79 2.50 -13.75
N ALA A 160 23.21 2.42 -12.54
CA ALA A 160 22.80 1.16 -11.96
C ALA A 160 21.77 0.54 -12.92
N THR A 161 22.17 -0.49 -13.66
CA THR A 161 21.35 -1.14 -14.69
C THR A 161 20.02 -1.63 -14.13
N ARG A 162 19.94 -1.82 -12.80
CA ARG A 162 18.73 -2.22 -12.06
C ARG A 162 17.91 -1.06 -11.48
N ALA A 163 18.40 0.17 -11.50
CA ALA A 163 17.63 1.35 -11.10
C ALA A 163 16.74 1.88 -12.24
N SER A 164 17.13 1.64 -13.50
CA SER A 164 16.30 1.97 -14.68
C SER A 164 15.26 0.90 -15.00
N ALA A 165 15.50 -0.36 -14.63
CA ALA A 165 14.54 -1.47 -14.72
C ALA A 165 13.51 -1.46 -13.56
N LEU A 166 13.12 -0.26 -13.13
CA LEU A 166 12.02 -0.01 -12.20
C LEU A 166 11.06 1.06 -12.77
N LEU A 167 11.38 1.65 -13.94
CA LEU A 167 10.71 2.87 -14.42
C LEU A 167 10.21 2.85 -15.87
N ASP A 168 10.53 1.88 -16.73
CA ASP A 168 9.86 1.79 -18.04
C ASP A 168 10.06 0.43 -18.74
N GLY A 169 8.97 -0.28 -19.01
CA GLY A 169 8.96 -1.45 -19.89
C GLY A 169 8.00 -2.57 -19.49
N ALA A 170 7.37 -3.19 -20.48
CA ALA A 170 6.37 -4.27 -20.35
C ALA A 170 6.86 -5.57 -19.67
N ASP A 171 8.14 -5.66 -19.29
CA ASP A 171 8.78 -6.79 -18.61
C ASP A 171 9.30 -6.43 -17.19
N ASP A 172 8.80 -5.36 -16.58
CA ASP A 172 9.27 -4.90 -15.26
C ASP A 172 8.82 -5.81 -14.10
N MET A 173 9.72 -6.01 -13.13
CA MET A 173 9.45 -6.80 -11.92
C MET A 173 8.58 -6.02 -10.92
N VAL A 174 8.73 -4.68 -10.88
CA VAL A 174 7.98 -3.75 -10.03
C VAL A 174 7.89 -2.38 -10.71
N THR A 175 6.71 -1.95 -11.15
CA THR A 175 6.47 -0.55 -11.53
C THR A 175 5.77 0.19 -10.40
N VAL A 176 6.26 1.37 -10.06
CA VAL A 176 5.61 2.28 -9.09
C VAL A 176 5.02 3.44 -9.87
N SER A 177 3.70 3.43 -10.06
CA SER A 177 3.00 4.56 -10.67
C SER A 177 2.54 5.52 -9.57
N PRO A 178 3.01 6.78 -9.55
CA PRO A 178 2.53 7.77 -8.61
C PRO A 178 0.99 7.86 -8.68
N GLY A 179 0.30 7.56 -7.58
CA GLY A 179 -1.16 7.58 -7.49
C GLY A 179 -1.90 6.34 -7.99
N ALA A 180 -1.24 5.38 -8.66
CA ALA A 180 -1.87 4.13 -9.14
C ALA A 180 -1.37 2.85 -8.43
N GLY A 181 -0.49 3.02 -7.43
CA GLY A 181 0.02 1.91 -6.61
C GLY A 181 1.25 1.24 -7.20
N ILE A 182 1.57 0.06 -6.65
CA ILE A 182 2.70 -0.77 -7.06
C ILE A 182 2.15 -1.93 -7.88
N HIS A 183 2.60 -2.08 -9.13
CA HIS A 183 2.31 -3.26 -9.94
C HIS A 183 3.50 -4.22 -9.87
N VAL A 184 3.27 -5.45 -9.40
CA VAL A 184 4.28 -6.50 -9.32
C VAL A 184 3.91 -7.60 -10.30
N ASN A 185 4.77 -7.85 -11.28
CA ASN A 185 4.58 -8.90 -12.27
C ASN A 185 5.08 -10.25 -11.70
N GLY A 186 4.37 -10.78 -10.70
CA GLY A 186 4.75 -12.03 -10.02
C GLY A 186 4.13 -12.19 -8.62
N GLU A 187 4.65 -13.15 -7.86
CA GLU A 187 4.23 -13.38 -6.48
C GLU A 187 4.87 -12.38 -5.51
N VAL A 188 4.06 -11.86 -4.58
CA VAL A 188 4.52 -10.97 -3.50
C VAL A 188 4.62 -11.77 -2.20
N THR A 189 5.83 -11.95 -1.68
CA THR A 189 6.06 -12.43 -0.32
C THR A 189 6.41 -11.24 0.58
N ALA A 190 5.52 -10.88 1.50
CA ALA A 190 5.72 -9.77 2.43
C ALA A 190 5.72 -10.23 3.88
N THR A 191 6.65 -9.73 4.69
CA THR A 191 6.68 -9.99 6.14
C THR A 191 5.45 -9.38 6.84
N LYS A 192 4.93 -8.26 6.30
CA LYS A 192 3.72 -7.59 6.78
C LYS A 192 3.11 -6.75 5.66
N VAL A 193 1.79 -6.79 5.51
CA VAL A 193 1.03 -5.79 4.76
C VAL A 193 0.42 -4.82 5.77
N ASN A 194 0.82 -3.55 5.72
CA ASN A 194 0.18 -2.49 6.52
C ASN A 194 -1.04 -1.96 5.76
N GLY A 195 -2.22 -1.96 6.38
CA GLY A 195 -3.48 -1.51 5.78
C GLY A 195 -4.54 -2.61 5.76
N PHE A 196 -5.59 -2.42 4.96
CA PHE A 196 -6.78 -3.28 4.96
C PHE A 196 -6.64 -4.58 4.15
N GLY A 197 -5.42 -4.94 3.74
CA GLY A 197 -5.14 -6.11 2.91
C GLY A 197 -5.79 -6.03 1.53
N THR A 198 -6.22 -7.17 1.00
CA THR A 198 -6.77 -7.32 -0.36
C THR A 198 -8.30 -7.33 -0.44
N ILE A 199 -8.99 -7.25 0.71
CA ILE A 199 -10.45 -7.40 0.77
C ILE A 199 -11.13 -6.09 0.37
N PRO A 200 -12.00 -5.98 -0.65
CA PRO A 200 -12.61 -4.71 -1.09
C PRO A 200 -13.54 -4.05 -0.05
N ILE A 201 -13.88 -2.76 -0.20
CA ILE A 201 -14.83 -2.06 0.69
C ILE A 201 -16.18 -2.77 0.55
N GLY A 202 -16.84 -3.05 1.67
CA GLY A 202 -18.03 -3.90 1.74
C GLY A 202 -17.74 -5.39 1.82
N GLY A 203 -16.48 -5.82 1.69
CA GLY A 203 -16.08 -7.21 1.88
C GLY A 203 -16.21 -7.63 3.34
N ILE A 204 -16.76 -8.84 3.56
CA ILE A 204 -17.04 -9.39 4.89
C ILE A 204 -16.14 -10.60 5.14
N ILE A 205 -15.50 -10.65 6.31
CA ILE A 205 -14.68 -11.78 6.75
C ILE A 205 -15.15 -12.31 8.11
N MET A 206 -14.81 -13.57 8.40
CA MET A 206 -14.91 -14.12 9.74
C MET A 206 -13.71 -13.67 10.58
N TRP A 207 -13.96 -13.24 11.81
CA TRP A 207 -12.97 -12.67 12.71
C TRP A 207 -13.03 -13.33 14.09
N SER A 208 -11.88 -13.80 14.56
CA SER A 208 -11.71 -14.46 15.87
C SER A 208 -11.13 -13.53 16.94
N GLY A 209 -10.67 -12.33 16.57
CA GLY A 209 -10.09 -11.37 17.51
C GLY A 209 -11.14 -10.68 18.38
N SER A 210 -10.69 -10.15 19.52
CA SER A 210 -11.55 -9.46 20.49
C SER A 210 -11.79 -7.98 20.18
N SER A 211 -10.89 -7.35 19.42
CA SER A 211 -11.01 -5.96 18.94
C SER A 211 -11.21 -5.94 17.43
N ILE A 212 -12.04 -5.00 16.96
CA ILE A 212 -12.25 -4.78 15.52
C ILE A 212 -11.08 -3.92 15.00
N PRO A 213 -10.36 -4.34 13.93
CA PRO A 213 -9.28 -3.55 13.35
C PRO A 213 -9.77 -2.21 12.76
N ASP A 214 -8.87 -1.23 12.70
CA ASP A 214 -9.15 0.06 12.03
C ASP A 214 -9.57 -0.16 10.58
N GLY A 215 -10.55 0.63 10.11
CA GLY A 215 -11.17 0.50 8.78
C GLY A 215 -12.14 -0.69 8.63
N TRP A 216 -12.43 -1.40 9.72
CA TRP A 216 -13.45 -2.46 9.76
C TRP A 216 -14.56 -2.11 10.74
N ALA A 217 -15.76 -2.64 10.47
CA ALA A 217 -16.92 -2.50 11.35
C ALA A 217 -17.54 -3.87 11.63
N LEU A 218 -18.07 -4.06 12.83
CA LEU A 218 -18.83 -5.26 13.18
C LEU A 218 -20.13 -5.30 12.36
N CYS A 219 -20.47 -6.46 11.78
CA CYS A 219 -21.72 -6.68 11.07
C CYS A 219 -22.92 -6.77 12.03
N ASN A 220 -23.34 -5.63 12.56
CA ASN A 220 -24.39 -5.49 13.57
C ASN A 220 -25.59 -4.64 13.11
N GLY A 221 -25.63 -4.22 11.84
CA GLY A 221 -26.65 -3.32 11.29
C GLY A 221 -26.30 -1.83 11.42
N GLY A 222 -25.23 -1.49 12.13
CA GLY A 222 -24.70 -0.14 12.25
C GLY A 222 -23.70 0.18 11.14
N SER A 223 -23.41 1.47 10.93
CA SER A 223 -22.39 1.96 9.99
C SER A 223 -22.52 1.40 8.57
N GLY A 224 -23.74 1.15 8.10
CA GLY A 224 -24.01 0.60 6.77
C GLY A 224 -23.70 -0.90 6.62
N THR A 225 -23.35 -1.60 7.70
CA THR A 225 -23.13 -3.05 7.70
C THR A 225 -24.45 -3.81 7.74
N PRO A 226 -24.51 -5.05 7.19
CA PRO A 226 -25.62 -5.95 7.50
C PRO A 226 -25.55 -6.41 8.96
N ASP A 227 -26.68 -6.73 9.59
CA ASP A 227 -26.68 -7.44 10.87
C ASP A 227 -26.52 -8.94 10.59
N LEU A 228 -25.38 -9.51 10.97
CA LEU A 228 -25.05 -10.94 10.79
C LEU A 228 -24.91 -11.67 12.13
N ARG A 229 -25.20 -11.01 13.25
CA ARG A 229 -25.12 -11.64 14.58
C ARG A 229 -26.13 -12.80 14.66
N ASN A 230 -25.68 -13.93 15.23
CA ASN A 230 -26.49 -15.14 15.41
C ASN A 230 -27.13 -15.70 14.13
N ARG A 231 -26.53 -15.45 12.95
CA ARG A 231 -27.01 -15.93 11.66
C ARG A 231 -26.05 -16.94 11.06
N PHE A 232 -26.61 -17.90 10.34
CA PHE A 232 -25.86 -18.81 9.47
C PHE A 232 -25.89 -18.26 8.05
N ILE A 233 -24.74 -18.21 7.39
CA ILE A 233 -24.62 -17.61 6.05
C ILE A 233 -25.09 -18.61 5.00
N VAL A 234 -25.96 -18.14 4.10
CA VAL A 234 -26.39 -18.86 2.90
C VAL A 234 -25.95 -18.07 1.68
N GLY A 235 -25.46 -18.75 0.65
CA GLY A 235 -25.07 -18.11 -0.61
C GLY A 235 -26.29 -17.52 -1.32
N SER A 236 -26.18 -16.27 -1.78
CA SER A 236 -27.22 -15.64 -2.59
C SER A 236 -27.34 -16.32 -3.95
N GLY A 237 -28.57 -16.43 -4.46
CA GLY A 237 -28.86 -17.03 -5.76
C GLY A 237 -30.35 -16.93 -6.10
N SER A 238 -30.84 -17.76 -7.02
CA SER A 238 -32.26 -17.77 -7.41
C SER A 238 -33.23 -18.08 -6.27
N GLY A 239 -32.78 -18.83 -5.24
CA GLY A 239 -33.58 -19.16 -4.06
C GLY A 239 -33.47 -18.17 -2.89
N TYR A 240 -32.43 -17.33 -2.87
CA TYR A 240 -32.16 -16.38 -1.77
C TYR A 240 -31.59 -15.08 -2.33
N SER A 241 -32.38 -14.00 -2.24
CA SER A 241 -31.87 -12.67 -2.56
C SER A 241 -30.80 -12.24 -1.56
N THR A 242 -29.91 -11.34 -1.99
CA THR A 242 -28.90 -10.77 -1.09
C THR A 242 -29.57 -10.05 0.06
N GLY A 243 -29.17 -10.37 1.29
CA GLY A 243 -29.77 -9.82 2.52
C GLY A 243 -31.07 -10.50 2.97
N ALA A 244 -31.57 -11.52 2.25
CA ALA A 244 -32.69 -12.31 2.73
C ALA A 244 -32.37 -13.00 4.06
N THR A 245 -33.32 -12.97 5.00
CA THR A 245 -33.19 -13.62 6.30
C THR A 245 -34.31 -14.63 6.52
N GLY A 246 -34.01 -15.72 7.23
CA GLY A 246 -34.99 -16.73 7.59
C GLY A 246 -34.39 -17.79 8.52
N GLY A 247 -35.10 -18.90 8.69
CA GLY A 247 -34.71 -20.00 9.57
C GLY A 247 -35.16 -19.81 11.01
N ALA A 248 -34.88 -20.82 11.84
CA ALA A 248 -35.23 -20.85 13.27
C ALA A 248 -34.14 -21.57 14.06
N SER A 249 -33.77 -21.02 15.22
CA SER A 249 -32.83 -21.67 16.16
C SER A 249 -33.46 -22.86 16.89
N SER A 250 -34.78 -22.87 17.05
CA SER A 250 -35.52 -23.97 17.67
C SER A 250 -36.86 -24.16 16.99
N VAL A 251 -37.36 -25.39 16.97
CA VAL A 251 -38.64 -25.75 16.34
C VAL A 251 -39.51 -26.49 17.34
N ALA A 252 -40.75 -26.01 17.51
CA ALA A 252 -41.80 -26.75 18.21
C ALA A 252 -42.65 -27.49 17.16
N LEU A 253 -42.77 -28.80 17.32
CA LEU A 253 -43.56 -29.62 16.39
C LEU A 253 -45.05 -29.29 16.54
N THR A 254 -45.72 -29.08 15.41
CA THR A 254 -47.16 -28.88 15.33
C THR A 254 -47.87 -30.20 15.05
N LYS A 255 -49.18 -30.22 15.27
CA LYS A 255 -50.02 -31.39 14.96
C LYS A 255 -49.91 -31.82 13.49
N ASN A 256 -49.76 -30.86 12.56
CA ASN A 256 -49.61 -31.12 11.12
C ASN A 256 -48.25 -31.73 10.76
N GLN A 257 -47.25 -31.64 11.64
CA GLN A 257 -45.93 -32.22 11.46
C GLN A 257 -45.81 -33.62 12.09
N MET A 258 -46.87 -34.12 12.75
CA MET A 258 -46.91 -35.49 13.25
C MET A 258 -47.48 -36.44 12.19
N PRO A 259 -46.79 -37.54 11.84
CA PRO A 259 -47.34 -38.56 10.97
C PRO A 259 -48.66 -39.13 11.50
N SER A 260 -49.52 -39.59 10.58
CA SER A 260 -50.75 -40.31 10.94
C SER A 260 -50.40 -41.51 11.81
N HIS A 261 -51.04 -41.59 12.97
CA HIS A 261 -50.88 -42.68 13.93
C HIS A 261 -52.24 -43.02 14.55
N ASN A 262 -52.37 -44.22 15.10
CA ASN A 262 -53.57 -44.66 15.80
C ASN A 262 -53.23 -45.08 17.24
N HIS A 263 -54.26 -45.13 18.06
CA HIS A 263 -54.19 -45.68 19.41
C HIS A 263 -55.23 -46.79 19.50
N GLY A 264 -54.86 -47.92 20.10
CA GLY A 264 -55.71 -49.09 20.25
C GLY A 264 -55.63 -49.66 21.65
N GLY A 265 -56.70 -50.36 22.05
CA GLY A 265 -56.77 -51.10 23.31
C GLY A 265 -57.58 -52.38 23.11
N ASN A 266 -57.27 -53.41 23.90
CA ASN A 266 -58.03 -54.67 23.91
C ASN A 266 -58.48 -55.00 25.33
N THR A 267 -59.65 -55.64 25.44
CA THR A 267 -60.21 -56.11 26.72
C THR A 267 -60.23 -57.64 26.73
N GLY A 268 -59.78 -58.27 27.81
CA GLY A 268 -59.91 -59.73 27.99
C GLY A 268 -61.27 -60.13 28.55
N SER A 269 -61.77 -61.32 28.18
CA SER A 269 -62.96 -61.91 28.79
C SER A 269 -62.67 -62.39 30.22
N LYS A 270 -63.46 -61.97 31.19
CA LYS A 270 -63.39 -62.48 32.57
C LYS A 270 -64.13 -63.83 32.64
N SER A 271 -63.41 -64.93 32.91
CA SER A 271 -64.06 -66.19 33.28
C SER A 271 -64.73 -66.02 34.65
N VAL A 272 -66.03 -66.24 34.72
CA VAL A 272 -66.76 -66.26 36.00
C VAL A 272 -66.45 -67.59 36.68
N TYR A 273 -65.55 -67.58 37.67
CA TYR A 273 -65.49 -68.68 38.63
C TYR A 273 -66.77 -68.61 39.48
N GLN A 274 -67.62 -69.64 39.42
CA GLN A 274 -68.77 -69.81 40.29
C GLN A 274 -68.31 -70.64 41.50
N PRO A 275 -68.10 -70.05 42.69
CA PRO A 275 -67.81 -70.85 43.88
C PRO A 275 -69.10 -71.58 44.27
N GLY A 276 -69.11 -72.91 44.21
CA GLY A 276 -70.20 -73.72 44.78
C GLY A 276 -70.89 -74.74 43.88
N SER A 277 -70.46 -74.99 42.63
CA SER A 277 -70.99 -76.16 41.88
C SER A 277 -70.30 -77.46 42.32
N SER A 278 -70.44 -77.80 43.60
CA SER A 278 -70.06 -79.09 44.18
C SER A 278 -71.32 -79.81 44.65
N ALA A 279 -72.26 -80.05 43.74
CA ALA A 279 -73.44 -80.84 44.07
C ALA A 279 -73.76 -81.81 42.93
N ALA A 280 -73.53 -83.10 43.17
CA ALA A 280 -74.33 -84.14 42.55
C ALA A 280 -75.77 -83.93 43.03
N VAL A 281 -76.60 -83.30 42.19
CA VAL A 281 -78.00 -83.04 42.52
C VAL A 281 -78.82 -84.27 42.09
N ALA A 282 -79.41 -84.98 43.07
CA ALA A 282 -80.30 -86.10 42.80
C ALA A 282 -81.64 -85.63 42.19
N PRO A 283 -82.20 -86.32 41.18
CA PRO A 283 -83.44 -85.90 40.52
C PRO A 283 -84.72 -86.16 41.34
N PRO A 284 -85.82 -85.42 41.08
CA PRO A 284 -85.93 -84.34 40.10
C PRO A 284 -85.81 -82.96 40.76
N VAL A 285 -84.68 -82.28 40.55
CA VAL A 285 -84.58 -80.83 40.79
C VAL A 285 -84.78 -80.12 39.46
N PHE A 286 -85.81 -79.30 39.37
CA PHE A 286 -85.98 -78.35 38.28
C PHE A 286 -84.99 -77.20 38.47
N ILE A 287 -83.79 -77.32 37.89
CA ILE A 287 -82.87 -76.18 37.76
C ILE A 287 -83.37 -75.34 36.59
N THR A 288 -84.03 -74.22 36.88
CA THR A 288 -84.28 -73.19 35.87
C THR A 288 -82.93 -72.59 35.49
N TYR A 289 -82.38 -72.98 34.34
CA TYR A 289 -81.27 -72.26 33.73
C TYR A 289 -81.80 -70.88 33.33
N VAL A 290 -81.61 -69.89 34.18
CA VAL A 290 -81.81 -68.50 33.80
C VAL A 290 -80.63 -68.16 32.90
N SER A 291 -80.81 -68.20 31.58
CA SER A 291 -79.86 -67.68 30.61
C SER A 291 -79.86 -66.14 30.67
N GLY A 292 -79.40 -65.59 31.78
CA GLY A 292 -79.06 -64.19 31.86
C GLY A 292 -77.68 -63.99 31.25
N THR A 293 -77.57 -63.23 30.16
CA THR A 293 -76.29 -62.64 29.78
C THR A 293 -75.84 -61.78 30.94
N ARG A 294 -74.84 -62.25 31.70
CA ARG A 294 -74.19 -61.40 32.71
C ARG A 294 -73.42 -60.33 31.95
N SER A 295 -74.02 -59.14 31.85
CA SER A 295 -73.32 -57.94 31.42
C SER A 295 -72.06 -57.81 32.27
N SER A 296 -70.91 -57.74 31.61
CA SER A 296 -69.65 -57.38 32.27
C SER A 296 -69.84 -56.06 33.00
N SER A 297 -69.34 -55.98 34.24
CA SER A 297 -69.40 -54.76 35.05
C SER A 297 -68.93 -53.56 34.22
N SER A 298 -69.67 -52.44 34.31
CA SER A 298 -69.29 -51.18 33.68
C SER A 298 -67.87 -50.81 34.12
N HIS A 299 -66.99 -50.57 33.14
CA HIS A 299 -65.65 -50.08 33.34
C HIS A 299 -65.28 -49.17 32.17
N THR A 300 -64.27 -48.33 32.38
CA THR A 300 -63.83 -47.33 31.41
C THR A 300 -62.36 -47.57 31.05
N HIS A 301 -62.02 -47.37 29.79
CA HIS A 301 -60.65 -47.26 29.32
C HIS A 301 -60.35 -45.81 28.96
N SER A 302 -59.20 -45.32 29.39
CA SER A 302 -58.69 -43.99 29.05
C SER A 302 -57.31 -44.11 28.41
N ILE A 303 -57.13 -43.47 27.26
CA ILE A 303 -55.81 -43.27 26.66
C ILE A 303 -55.47 -41.80 26.88
N SER A 304 -54.44 -41.55 27.69
CA SER A 304 -53.95 -40.21 27.97
C SER A 304 -53.03 -39.71 26.86
N SER A 305 -53.02 -38.40 26.62
CA SER A 305 -51.99 -37.75 25.81
C SER A 305 -50.66 -37.69 26.56
N ASP A 306 -49.56 -37.77 25.83
CA ASP A 306 -48.21 -37.53 26.36
C ASP A 306 -47.44 -36.55 25.45
N GLY A 307 -46.45 -35.87 26.01
CA GLY A 307 -45.65 -34.82 25.35
C GLY A 307 -46.10 -33.40 25.68
N GLY A 308 -45.12 -32.52 25.94
CA GLY A 308 -45.34 -31.13 26.37
C GLY A 308 -45.24 -30.08 25.26
N GLY A 309 -45.08 -30.49 24.00
CA GLY A 309 -44.98 -29.58 22.84
C GLY A 309 -43.77 -28.62 22.87
N GLN A 310 -42.75 -28.93 23.69
CA GLN A 310 -41.58 -28.06 23.85
C GLN A 310 -40.76 -28.02 22.56
N SER A 311 -40.18 -26.85 22.26
CA SER A 311 -39.29 -26.70 21.12
C SER A 311 -37.98 -27.46 21.34
N HIS A 312 -37.44 -28.05 20.29
CA HIS A 312 -36.09 -28.62 20.28
C HIS A 312 -35.10 -27.69 19.57
N GLU A 313 -33.82 -27.81 19.92
CA GLU A 313 -32.71 -27.16 19.22
C GLU A 313 -32.69 -27.59 17.75
N ASN A 314 -32.48 -26.63 16.85
CA ASN A 314 -32.49 -26.84 15.40
C ASN A 314 -31.15 -26.46 14.74
N ARG A 315 -30.17 -25.98 15.52
CA ARG A 315 -28.83 -25.69 15.01
C ARG A 315 -27.96 -26.95 15.06
N PRO A 316 -27.13 -27.19 14.02
CA PRO A 316 -26.04 -28.15 14.13
C PRO A 316 -25.00 -27.65 15.16
N PRO A 317 -24.05 -28.50 15.58
CA PRO A 317 -22.88 -28.04 16.35
C PRO A 317 -22.18 -26.86 15.66
N TYR A 318 -21.84 -25.81 16.40
CA TYR A 318 -21.25 -24.58 15.84
C TYR A 318 -20.12 -24.00 16.70
N TYR A 319 -19.27 -23.20 16.06
CA TYR A 319 -18.23 -22.38 16.69
C TYR A 319 -18.47 -20.91 16.32
N ALA A 320 -18.48 -20.02 17.30
CA ALA A 320 -18.85 -18.63 17.09
C ALA A 320 -17.63 -17.78 16.70
N LEU A 321 -17.73 -17.10 15.55
CA LEU A 321 -16.82 -16.04 15.12
C LEU A 321 -17.64 -14.76 14.87
N ALA A 322 -17.00 -13.60 14.98
CA ALA A 322 -17.59 -12.35 14.56
C ALA A 322 -17.56 -12.24 13.03
N PHE A 323 -18.56 -11.55 12.45
CA PHE A 323 -18.47 -11.07 11.08
C PHE A 323 -18.11 -9.58 11.11
N ILE A 324 -17.08 -9.20 10.38
CA ILE A 324 -16.66 -7.81 10.23
C ILE A 324 -16.62 -7.43 8.75
N MET A 325 -16.95 -6.19 8.43
CA MET A 325 -17.01 -5.64 7.08
C MET A 325 -15.99 -4.52 6.93
N ARG A 326 -15.26 -4.50 5.81
CA ARG A 326 -14.37 -3.38 5.47
C ARG A 326 -15.20 -2.14 5.15
N VAL A 327 -14.91 -1.02 5.79
CA VAL A 327 -15.61 0.27 5.61
C VAL A 327 -14.70 1.38 5.07
N GLU A 328 -13.38 1.18 5.08
CA GLU A 328 -12.36 2.10 4.56
C GLU A 328 -11.36 1.40 3.62
#